data_AF-A0A1C7E7X5-F1
#
_entry.id   AF-A0A1C7E7X5-F1
#
_cell.length_a   1.000
_cell.length_b   1.000
_cell.length_c   1.000
_cell.angle_alpha   90.00
_cell.angle_beta   90.00
_cell.angle_gamma   90.00
#
_symmetry.space_group_name_H-M   'P 1'
#
loop_
_entity.id
_entity.type
_entity.pdbx_description
1 polymer ?
#
loop_
_entity_poly.entity_id
_entity_poly.type
_entity_poly.pdbx_seq_one_letter_code
_entity_poly.pdbx_strand_id
1 'polypeptide(L)' 'MTDYANELERLKNGEIDKLDIPKEDFLEFRKILTEREDFKYFRGTAFHHGKTQYEYTSEPSK' A
#
# COMPACT_ATOMS: atom_id res chain seq x y z
N MET A 1 -5.06 -13.58 -8.83
CA MET A 1 -3.80 -13.06 -8.26
C MET A 1 -3.82 -11.58 -8.53
N THR A 2 -4.01 -10.78 -7.48
CA THR A 2 -4.04 -9.32 -7.61
C THR A 2 -2.60 -8.84 -7.78
N ASP A 3 -2.33 -8.04 -8.81
CA ASP A 3 -0.99 -7.52 -9.06
C ASP A 3 -0.74 -6.27 -8.20
N TYR A 4 -0.36 -6.50 -6.95
CA TYR A 4 -0.10 -5.44 -5.98
C TYR A 4 1.07 -4.54 -6.39
N ALA A 5 2.02 -5.05 -7.18
CA ALA A 5 3.12 -4.22 -7.69
C ALA A 5 2.58 -3.12 -8.61
N ASN A 6 1.67 -3.47 -9.53
CA ASN A 6 1.01 -2.51 -10.40
C ASN A 6 0.09 -1.55 -9.62
N GLU A 7 -0.66 -2.03 -8.63
CA GLU A 7 -1.51 -1.15 -7.81
C GLU A 7 -0.70 -0.11 -7.02
N LEU A 8 0.49 -0.49 -6.52
CA LEU A 8 1.39 0.45 -5.86
C LEU A 8 1.93 1.51 -6.84
N GLU A 9 2.20 1.16 -8.11
CA GLU A 9 2.55 2.13 -9.14
C GLU A 9 1.39 3.11 -9.41
N ARG A 10 0.17 2.60 -9.53
CA ARG A 10 -1.03 3.43 -9.72
C ARG A 10 -1.27 4.37 -8.53
N LEU A 11 -1.07 3.88 -7.30
CA LEU A 11 -1.18 4.68 -6.08
C LEU A 11 -0.11 5.79 -6.05
N LYS A 12 1.13 5.45 -6.42
CA LYS A 12 2.24 6.40 -6.52
C LYS A 12 2.03 7.46 -7.59
N ASN A 13 1.53 7.06 -8.77
CA ASN A 13 1.25 7.95 -9.88
C ASN A 13 0.03 8.85 -9.63
N GLY A 14 -0.74 8.59 -8.55
CA GLY A 14 -2.00 9.27 -8.28
C GLY A 14 -3.14 8.84 -9.20
N GLU A 15 -3.02 7.70 -9.87
CA GLU A 15 -4.13 7.10 -10.64
C GLU A 15 -5.22 6.56 -9.72
N ILE A 16 -4.84 6.15 -8.51
CA ILE A 16 -5.75 5.84 -7.41
C ILE A 16 -5.29 6.61 -6.17
N ASP A 17 -6.24 7.13 -5.39
CA ASP A 17 -5.91 7.83 -4.14
C ASP A 17 -5.62 6.86 -2.99
N LYS A 18 -6.24 5.67 -3.01
CA LYS A 18 -6.27 4.72 -1.90
C LYS A 18 -6.26 3.29 -2.40
N LEU A 19 -5.49 2.44 -1.71
CA LEU A 19 -5.39 1.01 -1.97
C LEU A 19 -5.80 0.22 -0.73
N ASP A 20 -6.82 -0.61 -0.86
CA ASP A 20 -7.39 -1.38 0.25
C ASP A 20 -6.88 -2.82 0.23
N ILE A 21 -6.16 -3.22 1.28
CA ILE A 21 -5.58 -4.55 1.44
C ILE A 21 -6.36 -5.35 2.48
N PRO A 22 -7.02 -6.46 2.10
CA PRO A 22 -7.68 -7.34 3.04
C PRO A 22 -6.65 -8.09 3.90
N LYS A 23 -7.09 -8.58 5.07
CA LYS A 23 -6.23 -9.33 6.01
C LYS A 23 -5.53 -10.52 5.34
N GLU A 24 -6.23 -11.19 4.45
CA GLU A 24 -5.78 -12.41 3.77
C GLU A 24 -4.56 -12.14 2.89
N ASP A 25 -4.53 -10.97 2.25
CA ASP A 25 -3.47 -10.58 1.32
C ASP A 25 -2.38 -9.72 1.97
N PHE A 26 -2.58 -9.27 3.21
CA PHE A 26 -1.67 -8.37 3.91
C PHE A 26 -0.23 -8.90 3.98
N LEU A 27 -0.04 -10.20 4.22
CA LEU A 27 1.29 -10.80 4.32
C LEU A 27 2.02 -10.83 2.98
N GLU A 28 1.31 -11.07 1.88
CA GLU A 28 1.86 -11.07 0.53
C GLU A 28 2.18 -9.64 0.09
N PHE A 29 1.19 -8.74 0.22
CA PHE A 29 1.33 -7.32 -0.06
C PHE A 29 2.51 -6.69 0.70
N ARG A 30 2.66 -7.00 2.00
CA ARG A 30 3.72 -6.43 2.83
C ARG A 30 5.11 -6.74 2.28
N LYS A 31 5.34 -7.95 1.76
CA LYS A 31 6.65 -8.31 1.17
C LYS A 31 6.96 -7.39 -0.01
N ILE A 32 6.01 -7.28 -0.95
CA ILE A 32 6.10 -6.44 -2.15
C ILE A 32 6.34 -4.98 -1.76
N LEU A 33 5.59 -4.45 -0.79
CA LEU A 33 5.76 -3.08 -0.33
C LEU A 33 7.17 -2.84 0.27
N THR A 34 7.64 -3.74 1.14
CA THR A 34 8.95 -3.58 1.81
C THR A 34 10.15 -3.77 0.89
N GLU A 35 9.99 -4.44 -0.24
CA GLU A 35 11.03 -4.59 -1.26
C GLU A 35 11.26 -3.32 -2.08
N ARG A 36 10.30 -2.38 -2.06
CA ARG A 36 10.43 -1.10 -2.76
C ARG A 36 11.27 -0.10 -1.99
N GLU A 37 12.10 0.67 -2.69
CA GLU A 37 12.91 1.73 -2.07
C GLU A 37 12.07 2.92 -1.57
N ASP A 38 10.91 3.15 -2.19
CA ASP A 38 9.97 4.23 -1.87
C ASP A 38 8.90 3.83 -0.84
N PHE A 39 9.03 2.68 -0.18
CA PHE A 39 8.05 2.18 0.79
C PHE A 39 7.71 3.18 1.92
N LYS A 40 8.66 4.07 2.28
CA LYS A 40 8.50 5.09 3.32
C LYS A 40 7.46 6.17 3.00
N TYR A 41 7.11 6.30 1.72
CA TYR A 41 6.08 7.23 1.23
C TYR A 41 4.69 6.59 1.23
N PHE A 42 4.59 5.28 1.47
CA PHE A 42 3.31 4.59 1.60
C PHE A 42 2.89 4.57 3.06
N ARG A 43 1.72 5.13 3.34
CA ARG A 43 1.13 5.19 4.68
C ARG A 43 -0.02 4.21 4.78
N GLY A 44 0.14 3.20 5.63
CA GLY A 44 -0.91 2.23 5.94
C GLY A 44 -1.75 2.65 7.15
N THR A 45 -3.06 2.79 6.97
CA THR A 45 -4.05 2.98 8.03
C THR A 45 -4.79 1.66 8.26
N ALA A 46 -4.64 1.08 9.45
CA ALA A 46 -5.35 -0.13 9.83
C ALA A 46 -6.80 0.17 10.25
N PHE A 47 -7.75 -0.55 9.68
CA PHE A 47 -9.18 -0.42 9.96
C PHE A 47 -9.71 -1.61 10.77
N HIS A 48 -10.92 -1.43 11.31
CA HIS A 48 -11.67 -2.54 11.90
C HIS A 48 -11.84 -3.68 10.89
N HIS A 49 -11.94 -4.92 11.39
CA HIS A 49 -12.03 -6.14 10.58
C HIS A 49 -10.73 -6.59 9.88
N GLY A 50 -9.58 -6.02 10.22
CA GLY A 50 -8.27 -6.46 9.71
C GLY A 50 -7.95 -6.00 8.29
N LYS A 51 -8.70 -5.01 7.78
CA LYS A 51 -8.43 -4.33 6.52
C LYS A 51 -7.38 -3.23 6.74
N THR A 52 -6.46 -3.06 5.81
CA THR A 52 -5.48 -1.96 5.83
C THR A 52 -5.60 -1.13 4.57
N GLN A 53 -5.80 0.18 4.69
CA GLN A 53 -5.81 1.10 3.55
C GLN A 53 -4.45 1.77 3.44
N TYR A 54 -3.88 1.81 2.24
CA TYR A 54 -2.64 2.49 1.93
C TYR A 54 -2.92 3.73 1.08
N GLU A 55 -2.18 4.79 1.38
CA GLU A 55 -2.15 6.03 0.60
C GLU A 55 -0.68 6.39 0.31
N TYR A 56 -0.41 7.02 -0.83
CA TYR A 56 0.92 7.49 -1.18
C TYR A 56 1.03 8.99 -0.87
N THR A 57 1.95 9.35 0.01
CA THR A 57 2.16 10.74 0.43
C THR A 57 3.52 11.24 -0.04
N SER A 58 3.58 12.43 -0.65
CA SER A 58 4.85 13.05 -1.04
C SER A 58 5.74 13.43 0.15
N GLU A 59 5.14 13.56 1.34
CA GLU A 59 5.88 13.74 2.59
C GLU A 59 6.23 12.36 3.19
N PRO A 60 7.52 12.06 3.43
CA PRO A 60 7.91 10.81 4.06
C PRO A 60 7.45 10.79 5.52
N SER A 61 6.90 9.67 5.97
CA SER A 61 6.55 9.50 7.38
C SER A 61 7.82 9.56 8.24
N LYS A 62 7.82 10.40 9.29
CA LYS A 62 8.97 10.62 10.21
C LYS A 62 9.39 9.36 10.96
#